data_AF-A0A015NDC4-F1
#
_entry.id   AF-A0A015NDC4-F1
#
_cell.length_a   1.000
_cell.length_b   1.000
_cell.length_c   1.000
_cell.angle_alpha   90.00
_cell.angle_beta   90.00
_cell.angle_gamma   90.00
#
_symmetry.space_group_name_H-M   'P 1'
#
loop_
_entity.id
_entity.type
_entity.pdbx_description
1 polymer ?
#
loop_
_entity_poly.entity_id
_entity_poly.type
_entity_poly.pdbx_seq_one_letter_code
_entity_poly.pdbx_strand_id
1 'polypeptide(L)'
;MITDEEWDFLADIIEVLSTFADATTELGGSKYVTSSLHSRLIIEIIKILETDSQNINREETGNAFDEENQDEIPNDDINKSVNTYGLINEIKSILYTNLIKYYPTITTDALISSILDPRFKSLDFTLSIQKSHTEQQLRTLFEQEKNNQKNTPDASGTSDASSTSGSSSTFKRKSPIERLIKDNVVALDEVGKYLQLNEIPFTSDPLVWWNGK
;
A
#
# COMPACT_ATOMS: atom_id res chain seq x y z
N MET A 1 -7.51 -43.37 -13.62
CA MET A 1 -8.70 -42.63 -14.10
C MET A 1 -9.05 -41.67 -12.99
N ILE A 2 -9.10 -40.37 -13.25
CA ILE A 2 -9.31 -39.35 -12.21
C ILE A 2 -10.71 -39.55 -11.60
N THR A 3 -10.78 -39.58 -10.27
CA THR A 3 -12.05 -39.72 -9.54
C THR A 3 -12.81 -38.39 -9.47
N ASP A 4 -14.11 -38.43 -9.19
CA ASP A 4 -14.90 -37.19 -9.02
C ASP A 4 -14.33 -36.33 -7.86
N GLU A 5 -13.85 -36.97 -6.79
CA GLU A 5 -13.20 -36.31 -5.65
C GLU A 5 -11.89 -35.60 -6.04
N GLU A 6 -11.13 -36.15 -6.99
CA GLU A 6 -9.91 -35.53 -7.53
C GLU A 6 -10.25 -34.35 -8.46
N TRP A 7 -11.36 -34.42 -9.21
CA TRP A 7 -11.85 -33.30 -10.01
C TRP A 7 -12.36 -32.14 -9.16
N ASP A 8 -13.13 -32.43 -8.12
CA ASP A 8 -13.61 -31.42 -7.17
C ASP A 8 -12.42 -30.71 -6.50
N PHE A 9 -11.41 -31.47 -6.08
CA PHE A 9 -10.19 -30.92 -5.53
C PHE A 9 -9.42 -30.02 -6.52
N LEU A 10 -9.33 -30.39 -7.80
CA LEU A 10 -8.71 -29.54 -8.82
C LEU A 10 -9.50 -28.24 -9.03
N ALA A 11 -10.83 -28.28 -8.97
CA ALA A 11 -11.66 -27.09 -9.05
C ALA A 11 -11.40 -26.15 -7.86
N ASP A 12 -11.31 -26.69 -6.64
CA ASP A 12 -10.98 -25.92 -5.43
C ASP A 12 -9.60 -25.25 -5.53
N ILE A 13 -8.59 -25.96 -6.06
CA ILE A 13 -7.25 -25.38 -6.29
C ILE A 13 -7.34 -24.24 -7.31
N ILE A 14 -8.05 -24.44 -8.42
CA ILE A 14 -8.20 -23.41 -9.46
C ILE A 14 -8.85 -22.16 -8.86
N GLU A 15 -9.86 -22.31 -8.01
CA GLU A 15 -10.50 -21.18 -7.32
C GLU A 15 -9.50 -20.40 -6.45
N VAL A 16 -8.72 -21.10 -5.63
CA VAL A 16 -7.68 -20.47 -4.78
C VAL A 16 -6.65 -19.74 -5.63
N LEU A 17 -6.11 -20.38 -6.67
CA LEU A 17 -5.07 -19.81 -7.52
C LEU A 17 -5.58 -18.68 -8.41
N SER A 18 -6.87 -18.67 -8.77
CA SER A 18 -7.47 -17.60 -9.56
C SER A 18 -7.36 -16.24 -8.87
N THR A 19 -7.46 -16.20 -7.54
CA THR A 19 -7.25 -14.96 -6.75
C THR A 19 -5.86 -14.37 -7.00
N PHE A 20 -4.83 -15.22 -7.09
CA PHE A 20 -3.46 -14.79 -7.38
C PHE A 20 -3.29 -14.39 -8.84
N ALA A 21 -3.92 -15.11 -9.77
CA ALA A 21 -3.92 -14.77 -11.19
C ALA A 21 -4.53 -13.39 -11.44
N ASP A 22 -5.64 -13.06 -10.78
CA ASP A 22 -6.30 -11.76 -10.88
C ASP A 22 -5.40 -10.65 -10.31
N ALA A 23 -4.87 -10.85 -9.09
CA ALA A 23 -3.98 -9.87 -8.46
C ALA A 23 -2.70 -9.63 -9.29
N THR A 24 -2.10 -10.69 -9.85
CA THR A 24 -0.90 -10.57 -10.69
C THR A 24 -1.21 -10.00 -12.08
N THR A 25 -2.42 -10.19 -12.60
CA THR A 25 -2.88 -9.53 -13.84
C THR A 25 -3.03 -8.03 -13.62
N GLU A 26 -3.62 -7.60 -12.50
CA GLU A 26 -3.70 -6.18 -12.15
C GLU A 26 -2.32 -5.55 -11.92
N LEU A 27 -1.41 -6.27 -11.27
CA LEU A 27 -0.01 -5.87 -11.12
C LEU A 27 0.77 -5.95 -12.44
N GLY A 28 0.42 -6.82 -13.38
CA GLY A 28 1.13 -6.97 -14.65
C GLY A 28 0.62 -6.05 -15.76
N GLY A 29 -0.67 -5.72 -15.74
CA GLY A 29 -1.38 -4.98 -16.78
C GLY A 29 -1.47 -3.47 -16.57
N SER A 30 -1.19 -2.97 -15.36
CA SER A 30 -1.16 -1.54 -15.11
C SER A 30 0.12 -0.92 -15.70
N LYS A 31 -0.04 0.13 -16.54
CA LYS A 31 1.08 0.96 -17.03
C LYS A 31 1.91 1.56 -15.88
N TYR A 32 1.33 1.62 -14.69
CA TYR A 32 1.96 2.02 -13.44
C TYR A 32 1.53 1.06 -12.34
N VAL A 33 2.39 0.09 -12.01
CA VAL A 33 2.25 -0.63 -10.74
C VAL A 33 2.56 0.37 -9.64
N THR A 34 1.53 1.00 -9.09
CA THR A 34 1.73 1.92 -7.99
C THR A 34 1.97 1.07 -6.74
N SER A 35 3.07 1.34 -6.04
CA SER A 35 3.40 0.77 -4.72
C SER A 35 2.18 0.77 -3.77
N SER A 36 1.27 1.74 -3.95
CA SER A 36 -0.03 1.85 -3.28
C SER A 36 -0.97 0.65 -3.49
N LEU A 37 -1.05 0.10 -4.71
CA LEU A 37 -1.94 -1.03 -5.03
C LEU A 37 -1.35 -2.34 -4.52
N HIS A 38 -0.02 -2.48 -4.59
CA HIS A 38 0.69 -3.67 -4.14
C HIS A 38 0.39 -4.02 -2.67
N SER A 39 0.49 -3.04 -1.76
CA SER A 39 0.16 -3.23 -0.35
C SER A 39 -1.29 -3.65 -0.13
N ARG A 40 -2.23 -3.07 -0.87
CA ARG A 40 -3.65 -3.42 -0.77
C ARG A 40 -3.91 -4.86 -1.21
N LEU A 41 -3.35 -5.28 -2.35
CA LEU A 41 -3.55 -6.63 -2.91
C LEU A 41 -2.98 -7.72 -2.00
N ILE A 42 -1.78 -7.53 -1.45
CA ILE A 42 -1.19 -8.50 -0.52
C ILE A 42 -2.08 -8.69 0.71
N ILE A 43 -2.57 -7.61 1.30
CA ILE A 43 -3.44 -7.68 2.49
C ILE A 43 -4.74 -8.40 2.16
N GLU A 44 -5.31 -8.15 1.00
CA GLU A 44 -6.53 -8.82 0.56
C GLU A 44 -6.33 -10.33 0.40
N ILE A 45 -5.25 -10.75 -0.26
CA ILE A 45 -4.91 -12.17 -0.43
C ILE A 45 -4.69 -12.84 0.93
N ILE A 46 -3.98 -12.18 1.85
CA ILE A 46 -3.76 -12.70 3.22
C ILE A 46 -5.10 -12.91 3.93
N LYS A 47 -6.05 -11.96 3.83
CA LYS A 47 -7.37 -12.07 4.47
C LYS A 47 -8.20 -13.23 3.91
N ILE A 48 -8.16 -13.43 2.59
CA ILE A 48 -8.84 -14.53 1.92
C ILE A 48 -8.33 -15.87 2.46
N LEU A 49 -7.00 -16.03 2.53
CA LEU A 49 -6.38 -17.26 3.04
C LEU A 49 -6.56 -17.46 4.55
N GLU A 50 -6.57 -16.38 5.34
CA GLU A 50 -6.73 -16.45 6.80
C GLU A 50 -8.14 -16.89 7.22
N THR A 51 -9.17 -16.42 6.51
CA THR A 51 -10.58 -16.77 6.77
C THR A 51 -10.81 -18.28 6.66
N ASP A 52 -10.03 -18.95 5.82
CA ASP A 52 -10.14 -20.39 5.56
C ASP A 52 -9.21 -21.24 6.45
N SER A 53 -8.23 -20.64 7.12
CA SER A 53 -7.09 -21.34 7.75
C SER A 53 -7.14 -21.45 9.29
N GLN A 54 -8.23 -21.05 9.96
CA GLN A 54 -8.33 -20.95 11.43
C GLN A 54 -8.23 -22.28 12.24
N ASN A 55 -7.59 -23.35 11.73
CA ASN A 55 -7.48 -24.64 12.44
C ASN A 55 -6.21 -25.47 12.16
N ILE A 56 -5.08 -24.89 11.72
CA ILE A 56 -3.89 -25.68 11.39
C ILE A 56 -2.67 -25.26 12.22
N ASN A 57 -2.07 -26.25 12.89
CA ASN A 57 -0.81 -26.11 13.62
C ASN A 57 0.28 -25.64 12.65
N ARG A 58 0.87 -24.49 12.96
CA ARG A 58 1.91 -23.84 12.17
C ARG A 58 3.26 -24.52 12.43
N GLU A 59 3.49 -25.66 11.79
CA GLU A 59 4.85 -26.18 11.65
C GLU A 59 5.54 -25.42 10.51
N GLU A 60 6.79 -24.99 10.73
CA GLU A 60 7.62 -24.34 9.72
C GLU A 60 7.89 -25.35 8.60
N THR A 61 7.06 -25.32 7.56
CA THR A 61 7.30 -26.09 6.35
C THR A 61 8.44 -25.45 5.57
N GLY A 62 9.37 -26.29 5.09
CA GLY A 62 10.46 -25.87 4.22
C GLY A 62 9.96 -25.08 3.02
N ASN A 63 10.75 -24.12 2.57
CA ASN A 63 10.39 -23.24 1.47
C ASN A 63 10.51 -23.97 0.13
N ALA A 64 9.52 -23.81 -0.75
CA ALA A 64 9.61 -24.29 -2.13
C ALA A 64 10.76 -23.66 -2.94
N PHE A 65 11.38 -22.59 -2.41
CA PHE A 65 12.52 -21.89 -3.00
C PHE A 65 13.80 -21.97 -2.16
N ASP A 66 13.78 -22.64 -1.00
CA ASP A 66 15.05 -22.98 -0.34
C ASP A 66 15.66 -24.11 -1.18
N GLU A 67 16.92 -23.98 -1.59
CA GLU A 67 17.67 -25.03 -2.31
C GLU A 67 17.90 -26.22 -1.38
N GLU A 68 16.85 -26.97 -1.06
CA GLU A 68 17.00 -28.35 -0.66
C GLU A 68 17.34 -29.12 -1.93
N ASN A 69 18.45 -29.86 -1.87
CA ASN A 69 18.87 -30.79 -2.92
C ASN A 69 17.64 -31.53 -3.43
N GLN A 70 17.48 -31.59 -4.75
CA GLN A 70 16.49 -32.45 -5.41
C GLN A 70 16.90 -33.91 -5.15
N ASP A 71 16.75 -34.36 -3.92
CA ASP A 71 16.84 -35.75 -3.55
C ASP A 71 15.54 -36.38 -4.02
N GLU A 72 15.66 -37.03 -5.18
CA GLU A 72 14.78 -38.06 -5.72
C GLU A 72 13.28 -37.73 -5.64
N ILE A 73 12.73 -37.21 -6.76
CA ILE A 73 11.29 -37.29 -7.03
C ILE A 73 10.89 -38.75 -6.76
N PRO A 74 10.07 -39.04 -5.72
CA PRO A 74 9.65 -40.40 -5.45
C PRO A 74 9.01 -40.93 -6.73
N ASN A 75 9.40 -42.13 -7.13
CA ASN A 75 8.82 -42.81 -8.28
C ASN A 75 7.41 -43.29 -7.90
N ASP A 76 6.54 -42.34 -7.58
CA ASP A 76 5.17 -42.55 -7.19
C ASP A 76 4.39 -43.01 -8.42
N ASP A 77 3.75 -44.17 -8.28
CA ASP A 77 2.93 -44.74 -9.33
C ASP A 77 1.75 -43.80 -9.60
N ILE A 78 1.82 -43.06 -10.71
CA ILE A 78 0.84 -42.07 -11.19
C ILE A 78 -0.56 -42.69 -11.33
N ASN A 79 -0.67 -44.03 -11.34
CA ASN A 79 -1.94 -44.74 -11.40
C ASN A 79 -2.66 -44.88 -10.05
N LYS A 80 -2.03 -44.52 -8.93
CA LYS A 80 -2.62 -44.58 -7.60
C LYS A 80 -3.37 -43.29 -7.30
N SER A 81 -4.66 -43.41 -6.95
CA SER A 81 -5.48 -42.27 -6.53
C SER A 81 -4.92 -41.62 -5.28
N VAL A 82 -4.94 -40.29 -5.24
CA VAL A 82 -4.46 -39.51 -4.09
C VAL A 82 -5.63 -39.22 -3.16
N ASN A 83 -5.40 -39.30 -1.85
CA ASN A 83 -6.39 -38.85 -0.88
C ASN A 83 -6.39 -37.31 -0.86
N THR A 84 -7.46 -36.70 -1.37
CA THR A 84 -7.60 -35.24 -1.46
C THR A 84 -8.12 -34.59 -0.17
N TYR A 85 -8.52 -35.40 0.82
CA TYR A 85 -9.11 -34.91 2.05
C TYR A 85 -8.14 -34.01 2.84
N GLY A 86 -8.51 -32.74 3.01
CA GLY A 86 -7.74 -31.76 3.79
C GLY A 86 -6.56 -31.13 3.05
N LEU A 87 -6.21 -31.62 1.85
CA LEU A 87 -5.06 -31.14 1.08
C LEU A 87 -5.21 -29.68 0.65
N ILE A 88 -6.43 -29.23 0.35
CA ILE A 88 -6.71 -27.82 0.02
C ILE A 88 -6.36 -26.88 1.17
N ASN A 89 -6.64 -27.29 2.42
CA ASN A 89 -6.35 -26.48 3.58
C ASN A 89 -4.84 -26.45 3.87
N GLU A 90 -4.13 -27.54 3.59
CA GLU A 90 -2.68 -27.59 3.64
C GLU A 90 -2.05 -26.64 2.62
N ILE A 91 -2.53 -26.66 1.36
CA ILE A 91 -2.08 -25.73 0.31
C ILE A 91 -2.34 -24.27 0.74
N LYS A 92 -3.53 -23.96 1.24
CA LYS A 92 -3.87 -22.61 1.75
C LYS A 92 -2.92 -22.18 2.88
N SER A 93 -2.62 -23.08 3.82
CA SER A 93 -1.70 -22.84 4.94
C SER A 93 -0.27 -22.58 4.45
N ILE A 94 0.22 -23.37 3.50
CA ILE A 94 1.54 -23.20 2.87
C ILE A 94 1.61 -21.86 2.14
N LEU A 95 0.60 -21.51 1.34
CA LEU A 95 0.52 -20.24 0.62
C LEU A 95 0.52 -19.05 1.57
N TYR A 96 -0.29 -19.12 2.62
CA TYR A 96 -0.35 -18.10 3.66
C TYR A 96 0.98 -17.94 4.39
N THR A 97 1.61 -19.05 4.79
CA THR A 97 2.90 -19.04 5.48
C THR A 97 3.99 -18.44 4.58
N ASN A 98 4.01 -18.82 3.30
CA ASN A 98 4.93 -18.24 2.32
C ASN A 98 4.68 -16.75 2.11
N LEU A 99 3.42 -16.31 2.00
CA LEU A 99 3.09 -14.88 1.86
C LEU A 99 3.58 -14.08 3.06
N ILE A 100 3.41 -14.58 4.28
CA ILE A 100 3.95 -13.93 5.48
C ILE A 100 5.48 -13.99 5.50
N LYS A 101 6.10 -15.09 5.07
CA LYS A 101 7.58 -15.19 5.00
C LYS A 101 8.18 -14.16 4.06
N TYR A 102 7.59 -13.99 2.87
CA TYR A 102 8.09 -13.09 1.82
C TYR A 102 7.63 -11.63 1.98
N TYR A 103 6.47 -11.40 2.60
CA TYR A 103 5.92 -10.08 2.88
C TYR A 103 5.63 -9.92 4.39
N PRO A 104 6.66 -10.06 5.27
CA PRO A 104 6.49 -10.20 6.72
C PRO A 104 5.93 -8.97 7.41
N THR A 105 6.01 -7.80 6.77
CA THR A 105 5.35 -6.61 7.25
C THR A 105 5.16 -5.69 6.07
N ILE A 106 3.90 -5.37 5.74
CA ILE A 106 3.65 -4.14 4.99
C ILE A 106 3.98 -3.00 5.94
N THR A 107 5.21 -2.51 5.80
CA THR A 107 5.79 -1.50 6.68
C THR A 107 5.03 -0.20 6.52
N THR A 108 5.14 0.66 7.53
CA THR A 108 4.64 2.03 7.45
C THR A 108 5.12 2.72 6.17
N ASP A 109 6.37 2.48 5.75
CA ASP A 109 6.95 3.02 4.52
C ASP A 109 6.20 2.57 3.26
N ALA A 110 5.85 1.28 3.17
CA ALA A 110 5.04 0.78 2.06
C ALA A 110 3.64 1.42 2.06
N LEU A 111 3.06 1.62 3.24
CA LEU A 111 1.77 2.30 3.40
C LEU A 111 1.82 3.80 3.10
N ILE A 112 2.99 4.45 3.15
CA ILE A 112 3.12 5.85 2.69
C ILE A 112 2.69 5.99 1.23
N SER A 113 3.03 5.01 0.38
CA SER A 113 2.58 5.02 -1.01
C SER A 113 1.05 4.89 -1.10
N SER A 114 0.46 4.04 -0.25
CA SER A 114 -0.99 3.80 -0.20
C SER A 114 -1.77 5.02 0.29
N ILE A 115 -1.28 5.70 1.33
CA ILE A 115 -1.96 6.88 1.88
C ILE A 115 -1.88 8.08 0.93
N LEU A 116 -0.81 8.21 0.16
CA LEU A 116 -0.63 9.22 -0.89
C LEU A 116 -1.44 8.92 -2.15
N ASP A 117 -2.01 7.73 -2.27
CA ASP A 117 -2.91 7.40 -3.35
C ASP A 117 -4.34 7.89 -3.01
N PRO A 118 -4.91 8.81 -3.80
CA PRO A 118 -6.25 9.33 -3.53
C PRO A 118 -7.35 8.26 -3.56
N ARG A 119 -7.08 7.07 -4.11
CA ARG A 119 -8.00 5.92 -4.12
C ARG A 119 -8.02 5.14 -2.81
N PHE A 120 -6.92 5.17 -2.04
CA PHE A 120 -6.68 4.27 -0.91
C PHE A 120 -6.33 4.98 0.40
N LYS A 121 -6.43 6.31 0.44
CA LYS A 121 -5.99 7.13 1.57
C LYS A 121 -6.68 6.83 2.90
N SER A 122 -7.88 6.24 2.88
CA SER A 122 -8.55 5.80 4.10
C SER A 122 -7.82 4.66 4.82
N LEU A 123 -6.99 3.90 4.08
CA LEU A 123 -6.31 2.69 4.56
C LEU A 123 -7.28 1.71 5.27
N ASP A 124 -8.51 1.60 4.76
CA ASP A 124 -9.58 0.74 5.30
C ASP A 124 -9.22 -0.74 5.38
N PHE A 125 -8.24 -1.17 4.58
CA PHE A 125 -7.71 -2.52 4.57
C PHE A 125 -6.71 -2.79 5.72
N THR A 126 -6.23 -1.77 6.45
CA THR A 126 -5.21 -1.90 7.52
C THR A 126 -5.79 -1.76 8.93
N LEU A 127 -4.99 -2.11 9.95
CA LEU A 127 -5.37 -1.89 11.35
C LEU A 127 -5.31 -0.39 11.71
N SER A 128 -6.22 0.08 12.56
CA SER A 128 -6.27 1.48 13.00
C SER A 128 -4.95 1.99 13.61
N ILE A 129 -4.19 1.12 14.28
CA ILE A 129 -2.86 1.43 14.83
C ILE A 129 -1.86 1.72 13.69
N GLN A 130 -1.82 0.87 12.67
CA GLN A 130 -0.94 1.04 11.51
C GLN A 130 -1.31 2.29 10.72
N LYS A 131 -2.61 2.55 10.54
CA LYS A 131 -3.11 3.78 9.93
C LYS A 131 -2.62 5.02 10.68
N SER A 132 -2.81 5.06 12.00
CA SER A 132 -2.36 6.19 12.83
C SER A 132 -0.85 6.39 12.75
N HIS A 133 -0.06 5.31 12.76
CA HIS A 133 1.39 5.39 12.63
C HIS A 133 1.82 5.91 11.25
N THR A 134 1.13 5.47 10.19
CA THR A 134 1.36 5.92 8.80
C THR A 134 1.03 7.40 8.63
N GLU A 135 -0.09 7.86 9.18
CA GLU A 135 -0.46 9.28 9.18
C GLU A 135 0.57 10.14 9.92
N GLN A 136 1.04 9.69 11.09
CA GLN A 136 2.08 10.40 11.85
C GLN A 136 3.39 10.47 11.06
N GLN A 137 3.81 9.35 10.46
CA GLN A 137 5.03 9.30 9.68
C GLN A 137 4.95 10.19 8.43
N LEU A 138 3.81 10.22 7.74
CA LEU A 138 3.57 11.11 6.61
C LEU A 138 3.72 12.58 7.01
N ARG A 139 3.21 12.97 8.18
CA ARG A 139 3.36 14.33 8.72
C ARG A 139 4.82 14.68 8.98
N THR A 140 5.57 13.75 9.58
CA THR A 140 7.00 13.92 9.81
C THR A 140 7.77 14.09 8.50
N LEU A 141 7.52 13.24 7.51
CA LEU A 141 8.16 13.31 6.19
C LEU A 141 7.82 14.63 5.46
N PHE A 142 6.56 15.05 5.52
CA PHE A 142 6.12 16.30 4.92
C PHE A 142 6.82 17.52 5.52
N GLU A 143 6.92 17.60 6.85
CA GLU A 143 7.63 18.70 7.50
C GLU A 143 9.14 18.68 7.24
N GLN A 144 9.75 17.49 7.13
CA GLN A 144 11.16 17.35 6.73
C GLN A 144 11.40 17.94 5.34
N GLU A 145 10.59 17.55 4.35
CA GLU A 145 10.70 18.06 2.97
C GLU A 145 10.41 19.56 2.88
N LYS A 146 9.40 20.04 3.60
CA LYS A 146 9.06 21.48 3.67
C LYS A 146 10.22 22.32 4.23
N ASN A 147 10.97 21.78 5.19
CA ASN A 147 12.15 22.44 5.75
C ASN A 147 13.35 22.37 4.80
N ASN A 148 13.54 21.26 4.08
CA ASN A 148 14.59 21.12 3.07
C ASN A 148 14.44 22.15 1.93
N GLN A 149 13.23 22.35 1.43
CA GLN A 149 12.95 23.33 0.37
C GLN A 149 13.27 24.77 0.80
N LYS A 150 13.01 25.15 2.05
CA LYS A 150 13.32 26.49 2.57
C LYS A 150 14.83 26.76 2.70
N ASN A 151 15.64 25.72 2.81
CA ASN A 151 17.09 25.83 3.01
C ASN A 151 17.89 25.78 1.70
N THR A 152 17.22 25.67 0.55
CA THR A 152 17.89 25.69 -0.76
C THR A 152 17.97 27.15 -1.26
N PRO A 153 19.15 27.77 -1.40
CA PRO A 153 19.25 29.11 -1.97
C PRO A 153 18.88 29.05 -3.46
N ASP A 154 18.00 29.95 -3.90
CA ASP A 154 17.70 30.19 -5.32
C ASP A 154 18.99 30.48 -6.10
N ALA A 155 19.55 29.45 -6.73
CA ALA A 155 20.56 29.59 -7.77
C ALA A 155 19.85 29.71 -9.12
N SER A 156 19.17 30.84 -9.34
CA SER A 156 18.88 31.32 -10.69
C SER A 156 18.87 32.85 -10.68
N GLY A 157 20.07 33.41 -10.82
CA GLY A 157 20.26 34.80 -11.17
C GLY A 157 20.71 34.90 -12.61
N THR A 158 19.90 35.53 -13.46
CA THR A 158 20.39 36.46 -14.48
C THR A 158 19.41 37.62 -14.59
N SER A 159 19.90 38.81 -14.23
CA SER A 159 19.27 40.13 -14.24
C SER A 159 18.83 40.59 -15.64
N ASP A 160 17.78 41.42 -15.73
CA ASP A 160 17.97 42.83 -16.12
C ASP A 160 16.71 43.71 -16.06
N ALA A 161 16.96 44.94 -15.57
CA ALA A 161 16.33 46.24 -15.83
C ALA A 161 14.89 46.58 -15.37
N SER A 162 14.87 47.37 -14.28
CA SER A 162 14.12 48.64 -14.09
C SER A 162 12.61 48.72 -14.34
N SER A 163 11.85 48.96 -13.27
CA SER A 163 11.11 50.23 -13.14
C SER A 163 10.75 50.56 -11.70
N THR A 164 11.16 51.75 -11.28
CA THR A 164 10.78 52.46 -10.07
C THR A 164 9.29 52.78 -10.06
N SER A 165 8.57 52.43 -8.99
CA SER A 165 7.43 53.23 -8.52
C SER A 165 7.30 53.07 -7.01
N GLY A 166 7.58 54.15 -6.29
CA GLY A 166 7.42 54.21 -4.84
C GLY A 166 5.96 54.03 -4.43
N SER A 167 5.75 53.20 -3.41
CA SER A 167 4.56 53.25 -2.58
C SER A 167 5.05 53.41 -1.15
N SER A 168 4.83 54.61 -0.60
CA SER A 168 5.03 54.88 0.82
C SER A 168 4.16 53.92 1.63
N SER A 169 4.77 52.98 2.34
CA SER A 169 4.06 52.16 3.30
C SER A 169 3.64 53.05 4.48
N THR A 170 2.41 53.56 4.44
CA THR A 170 1.77 54.08 5.64
C THR A 170 1.63 52.91 6.61
N PHE A 171 2.50 52.85 7.61
CA PHE A 171 2.32 52.00 8.78
C PHE A 171 1.07 52.46 9.52
N LYS A 172 -0.10 51.95 9.10
CA LYS A 172 -1.33 52.08 9.87
C LYS A 172 -1.12 51.28 11.16
N ARG A 173 -1.10 51.98 12.30
CA ARG A 173 -1.00 51.34 13.62
C ARG A 173 -2.24 50.45 13.80
N LYS A 174 -2.03 49.14 13.89
CA LYS A 174 -3.08 48.17 14.23
C LYS A 174 -3.82 48.60 15.51
N SER A 175 -5.15 48.53 15.50
CA SER A 175 -6.04 48.78 16.63
C SER A 175 -5.66 47.90 17.83
N PRO A 176 -5.92 48.32 19.09
CA PRO A 176 -5.70 47.48 20.27
C PRO A 176 -6.40 46.11 20.16
N ILE A 177 -7.56 46.06 19.50
CA ILE A 177 -8.30 44.83 19.24
C ILE A 177 -7.58 43.95 18.19
N GLU A 178 -7.02 44.53 17.13
CA GLU A 178 -6.22 43.79 16.13
C GLU A 178 -4.90 43.24 16.68
N ARG A 179 -4.43 43.74 17.83
CA ARG A 179 -3.27 43.16 18.54
C ARG A 179 -3.66 41.99 19.45
N LEU A 180 -4.92 41.93 19.87
CA LEU A 180 -5.49 40.86 20.69
C LEU A 180 -5.93 39.68 19.83
N ILE A 181 -6.29 39.94 18.58
CA ILE A 181 -6.37 38.91 17.55
C ILE A 181 -4.93 38.43 17.34
N LYS A 182 -4.55 37.36 18.04
CA LYS A 182 -3.43 36.53 17.62
C LYS A 182 -3.74 36.19 16.17
N ASP A 183 -2.91 36.65 15.24
CA ASP A 183 -2.80 36.04 13.93
C ASP A 183 -2.45 34.58 14.25
N ASN A 184 -3.47 33.76 14.38
CA ASN A 184 -3.33 32.33 14.50
C ASN A 184 -2.87 31.98 13.09
N VAL A 185 -1.56 32.07 12.87
CA VAL A 185 -0.89 31.34 11.80
C VAL A 185 -1.07 29.88 12.20
N VAL A 186 -2.30 29.41 12.06
CA VAL A 186 -2.62 27.99 12.02
C VAL A 186 -1.79 27.56 10.85
N ALA A 187 -0.65 26.92 11.13
CA ALA A 187 0.02 26.11 10.15
C ALA A 187 -1.08 25.20 9.61
N LEU A 188 -1.58 25.53 8.41
CA LEU A 188 -2.66 24.79 7.80
C LEU A 188 -2.12 23.36 7.73
N ASP A 189 -2.78 22.44 8.43
CA ASP A 189 -2.42 21.04 8.39
C ASP A 189 -2.73 20.52 6.99
N GLU A 190 -1.77 20.66 6.08
CA GLU A 190 -1.91 20.30 4.66
C GLU A 190 -2.19 18.80 4.52
N VAL A 191 -1.49 17.98 5.31
CA VAL A 191 -1.72 16.54 5.40
C VAL A 191 -3.13 16.25 5.90
N GLY A 192 -3.57 16.91 6.97
CA GLY A 192 -4.94 16.77 7.48
C GLY A 192 -6.02 17.17 6.46
N LYS A 193 -5.81 18.26 5.71
CA LYS A 193 -6.70 18.66 4.62
C LYS A 193 -6.76 17.61 3.52
N TYR A 194 -5.61 17.06 3.14
CA TYR A 194 -5.55 16.01 2.13
C TYR A 194 -6.36 14.77 2.55
N LEU A 195 -6.19 14.31 3.80
CA LEU A 195 -6.89 13.16 4.35
C LEU A 195 -8.41 13.38 4.46
N GLN A 196 -8.87 14.63 4.59
CA GLN A 196 -10.29 14.98 4.65
C GLN A 196 -11.00 15.01 3.29
N LEU A 197 -10.26 15.02 2.18
CA LEU A 197 -10.87 15.01 0.85
C LEU A 197 -11.65 13.70 0.63
N ASN A 198 -12.54 13.66 -0.35
CA ASN A 198 -13.15 12.40 -0.76
C ASN A 198 -12.17 11.53 -1.56
N GLU A 199 -12.28 10.22 -1.42
CA GLU A 199 -11.55 9.27 -2.27
C GLU A 199 -12.07 9.32 -3.70
N ILE A 200 -11.20 9.00 -4.65
CA ILE A 200 -11.57 8.90 -6.07
C ILE A 200 -11.89 7.44 -6.42
N PRO A 201 -12.73 7.20 -7.45
CA PRO A 201 -13.01 5.85 -7.93
C PRO A 201 -11.74 5.09 -8.34
N PHE A 202 -11.74 3.76 -8.15
CA PHE A 202 -10.61 2.89 -8.50
C PHE A 202 -10.19 3.00 -9.98
N THR A 203 -11.16 3.22 -10.88
CA THR A 203 -10.97 3.38 -12.32
C THR A 203 -10.35 4.71 -12.73
N SER A 204 -10.20 5.66 -11.80
CA SER A 204 -9.63 6.98 -12.07
C SER A 204 -8.10 6.95 -11.96
N ASP A 205 -7.44 7.78 -12.78
CA ASP A 205 -5.98 7.93 -12.74
C ASP A 205 -5.55 8.85 -11.57
N PRO A 206 -4.81 8.34 -10.58
CA PRO A 206 -4.34 9.14 -9.45
C PRO A 206 -3.35 10.23 -9.84
N LEU A 207 -2.57 10.06 -10.93
CA LEU A 207 -1.61 11.07 -11.39
C LEU A 207 -2.33 12.27 -12.00
N VAL A 208 -3.40 12.03 -12.75
CA VAL A 208 -4.26 13.10 -13.28
C VAL A 208 -4.89 13.89 -12.13
N TRP A 209 -5.29 13.21 -11.05
CA TRP A 209 -5.82 13.88 -9.86
C TRP A 209 -4.79 14.79 -9.19
N TRP A 210 -3.53 14.35 -9.07
CA TRP A 210 -2.45 15.17 -8.51
C TRP A 210 -2.08 16.36 -9.40
N ASN A 211 -2.17 16.22 -10.73
CA ASN A 211 -1.88 17.30 -11.68
C ASN A 211 -3.02 18.32 -11.87
N GLY A 212 -4.25 17.94 -11.55
CA GLY A 212 -5.45 18.74 -11.78
C GLY A 212 -5.79 19.75 -10.68
N LYS A 213 -4.86 20.00 -9.73
CA LYS A 213 -5.04 20.92 -8.60
C LYS A 213 -4.12 22.11 -8.64
#